data_AF-A0A8T3C1Y4-F1
#
_entry.id   AF-A0A8T3C1Y4-F1
#
_cell.length_a   1.000
_cell.length_b   1.000
_cell.length_c   1.000
_cell.angle_alpha   90.00
_cell.angle_beta   90.00
_cell.angle_gamma   90.00
#
_symmetry.space_group_name_H-M   'P 1'
#
loop_
_entity.id
_entity.type
_entity.pdbx_description
1 polymer ?
#
loop_
_entity_poly.entity_id
_entity_poly.type
_entity_poly.pdbx_seq_one_letter_code
_entity_poly.pdbx_strand_id
1 'polypeptide(L)'
;MKLFQEMSQWGCSPGAETYLVLIRSLFQAARLSEAEEMIGFMRSAGFGNSLDRKAYYGFIKILCGIERVEHAMKVFRRMKSYGHLPGIKTYELLIGKLASHNEVNWANGLFKEAVGRGLPVVSKVYKVDPRYAKAKKEKKEKKRETLPEKMARKRKRLKKLRLSFVKKPKSTRRFV
;
A
#
# COMPACT_ATOMS: atom_id res chain seq x y z
N MET A 1 -35.42 1.95 3.12
CA MET A 1 -35.67 0.84 4.06
C MET A 1 -37.14 0.62 4.39
N LYS A 2 -38.00 1.66 4.43
CA LYS A 2 -39.44 1.51 4.75
C LYS A 2 -40.14 0.40 3.94
N LEU A 3 -40.03 0.43 2.60
CA LEU A 3 -40.64 -0.59 1.74
C LEU A 3 -40.17 -2.02 2.07
N PHE A 4 -38.88 -2.21 2.37
CA PHE A 4 -38.33 -3.52 2.74
C PHE A 4 -38.90 -4.03 4.08
N GLN A 5 -39.12 -3.13 5.04
CA GLN A 5 -39.76 -3.48 6.32
C GLN A 5 -41.24 -3.80 6.15
N GLU A 6 -41.93 -3.07 5.26
CA GLU A 6 -43.33 -3.28 4.94
C GLU A 6 -43.58 -4.58 4.17
N MET A 7 -42.63 -5.09 3.37
CA MET A 7 -42.79 -6.37 2.65
C MET A 7 -43.26 -7.52 3.56
N SER A 8 -42.74 -7.60 4.79
CA SER A 8 -43.16 -8.62 5.77
C SER A 8 -44.62 -8.45 6.21
N GLN A 9 -45.12 -7.22 6.30
CA GLN A 9 -46.51 -6.94 6.70
C GLN A 9 -47.50 -7.35 5.59
N TRP A 10 -47.04 -7.35 4.34
CA TRP A 10 -47.81 -7.70 3.14
C TRP A 10 -47.63 -9.19 2.77
N GLY A 11 -47.00 -9.99 3.63
CA GLY A 11 -46.74 -11.42 3.39
C GLY A 11 -45.74 -11.70 2.26
N CYS A 12 -45.00 -10.69 1.81
CA CYS A 12 -44.01 -10.81 0.75
C CYS A 12 -42.60 -10.97 1.34
N SER A 13 -41.91 -12.04 0.98
CA SER A 13 -40.53 -12.26 1.43
C SER A 13 -39.53 -11.63 0.45
N PRO A 14 -38.50 -10.91 0.91
CA PRO A 14 -37.47 -10.37 0.03
C PRO A 14 -36.66 -11.49 -0.63
N GLY A 15 -36.50 -11.41 -1.95
CA GLY A 15 -35.66 -12.34 -2.71
C GLY A 15 -34.20 -11.89 -2.77
N ALA A 16 -33.32 -12.74 -3.32
CA ALA A 16 -31.90 -12.44 -3.50
C ALA A 16 -31.65 -11.12 -4.26
N GLU A 17 -32.39 -10.88 -5.34
CA GLU A 17 -32.28 -9.63 -6.13
C GLU A 17 -32.69 -8.39 -5.33
N THR A 18 -33.72 -8.51 -4.48
CA THR A 18 -34.18 -7.42 -3.61
C THR A 18 -33.05 -6.97 -2.68
N TYR A 19 -32.35 -7.93 -2.06
CA TYR A 19 -31.19 -7.65 -1.22
C TYR A 19 -30.06 -6.99 -2.02
N LEU A 20 -29.72 -7.53 -3.19
CA LEU A 20 -28.65 -6.99 -4.03
C LEU A 20 -28.92 -5.54 -4.44
N VAL A 21 -30.13 -5.21 -4.87
CA VAL A 21 -30.53 -3.84 -5.25
C VAL A 21 -30.48 -2.90 -4.05
N LEU A 22 -30.97 -3.34 -2.87
CA LEU A 22 -30.89 -2.55 -1.64
C LEU A 22 -29.45 -2.27 -1.24
N ILE A 23 -28.59 -3.30 -1.23
CA ILE A 23 -27.17 -3.13 -0.89
C ILE A 23 -26.49 -2.16 -1.87
N ARG A 24 -26.75 -2.28 -3.18
CA ARG A 24 -26.19 -1.34 -4.19
C ARG A 24 -26.63 0.09 -3.95
N SER A 25 -27.92 0.32 -3.68
CA SER A 25 -28.45 1.67 -3.43
C SER A 25 -27.91 2.27 -2.13
N LEU A 26 -27.72 1.46 -1.08
CA LEU A 26 -27.10 1.91 0.17
C LEU A 26 -25.63 2.30 -0.02
N PHE A 27 -24.86 1.53 -0.81
CA PHE A 27 -23.50 1.91 -1.17
C PHE A 27 -23.45 3.22 -1.97
N GLN A 28 -24.39 3.45 -2.89
CA GLN A 28 -24.49 4.72 -3.62
C GLN A 28 -24.82 5.89 -2.70
N ALA A 29 -25.68 5.68 -1.71
CA ALA A 29 -26.03 6.66 -0.69
C ALA A 29 -24.95 6.83 0.41
N ALA A 30 -23.80 6.15 0.29
CA ALA A 30 -22.73 6.12 1.30
C ALA A 30 -23.18 5.63 2.70
N ARG A 31 -24.29 4.88 2.79
CA ARG A 31 -24.85 4.32 4.03
C ARG A 31 -24.28 2.93 4.29
N LEU A 32 -23.05 2.89 4.76
CA LEU A 32 -22.24 1.67 4.80
C LEU A 32 -22.60 0.70 5.91
N SER A 33 -22.92 1.20 7.09
CA SER A 33 -23.38 0.38 8.22
C SER A 33 -24.61 -0.42 7.81
N GLU A 34 -25.60 0.27 7.24
CA GLU A 34 -26.83 -0.35 6.74
C GLU A 34 -26.56 -1.31 5.58
N ALA A 35 -25.64 -0.99 4.67
CA ALA A 35 -25.26 -1.91 3.60
C ALA A 35 -24.65 -3.21 4.17
N GLU A 36 -23.82 -3.11 5.20
CA GLU A 36 -23.24 -4.28 5.88
C GLU A 36 -24.29 -5.09 6.65
N GLU A 37 -25.21 -4.43 7.34
CA GLU A 37 -26.35 -5.09 7.98
C GLU A 37 -27.21 -5.86 6.95
N MET A 38 -27.49 -5.25 5.80
CA MET A 38 -28.23 -5.91 4.73
C MET A 38 -27.48 -7.11 4.13
N ILE A 39 -26.15 -7.05 4.03
CA ILE A 39 -25.33 -8.22 3.65
C ILE A 39 -25.46 -9.33 4.70
N GLY A 40 -25.51 -8.97 5.99
CA GLY A 40 -25.78 -9.88 7.10
C GLY A 40 -27.14 -10.55 6.97
N PHE A 41 -28.20 -9.75 6.77
CA PHE A 41 -29.57 -10.26 6.61
C PHE A 41 -29.73 -11.14 5.37
N MET A 42 -29.11 -10.77 4.24
CA MET A 42 -29.12 -11.57 3.03
C MET A 42 -28.51 -12.96 3.28
N ARG A 43 -27.47 -13.05 4.12
CA ARG A 43 -26.83 -14.32 4.48
C ARG A 43 -27.66 -15.15 5.43
N SER A 44 -28.22 -14.54 6.48
CA SER A 44 -29.10 -15.26 7.40
C SER A 44 -30.38 -15.76 6.73
N ALA A 45 -30.85 -15.05 5.70
CA ALA A 45 -31.99 -15.46 4.87
C ALA A 45 -31.65 -16.58 3.85
N GLY A 46 -30.42 -17.10 3.84
CA GLY A 46 -30.00 -18.18 2.93
C GLY A 46 -29.59 -17.72 1.52
N PHE A 47 -29.70 -16.42 1.20
CA PHE A 47 -29.32 -15.86 -0.10
C PHE A 47 -27.84 -15.45 -0.19
N GLY A 48 -27.02 -15.80 0.81
CA GLY A 48 -25.60 -15.44 0.85
C GLY A 48 -24.79 -15.88 -0.38
N ASN A 49 -25.20 -16.99 -1.01
CA ASN A 49 -24.54 -17.54 -2.21
C ASN A 49 -24.70 -16.66 -3.45
N SER A 50 -25.72 -15.79 -3.50
CA SER A 50 -25.91 -14.86 -4.63
C SER A 50 -24.92 -13.69 -4.58
N LEU A 51 -24.15 -13.55 -3.50
CA LEU A 51 -23.18 -12.48 -3.32
C LEU A 51 -21.84 -12.82 -3.99
N ASP A 52 -21.82 -12.76 -5.30
CA ASP A 52 -20.66 -13.14 -6.11
C ASP A 52 -19.51 -12.13 -6.07
N ARG A 53 -18.35 -12.56 -6.56
CA ARG A 53 -17.20 -11.69 -6.91
C ARG A 53 -17.63 -10.47 -7.72
N LYS A 54 -18.60 -10.63 -8.64
CA LYS A 54 -19.13 -9.54 -9.48
C LYS A 54 -19.90 -8.50 -8.68
N ALA A 55 -20.69 -8.94 -7.68
CA ALA A 55 -21.44 -8.04 -6.81
C ALA A 55 -20.47 -7.18 -5.97
N TYR A 56 -19.47 -7.80 -5.35
CA TYR A 56 -18.43 -7.09 -4.59
C TYR A 56 -17.63 -6.12 -5.46
N TYR A 57 -17.24 -6.52 -6.67
CA TYR A 57 -16.59 -5.60 -7.61
C TYR A 57 -17.48 -4.38 -7.92
N GLY A 58 -18.79 -4.60 -8.08
CA GLY A 58 -19.77 -3.53 -8.25
C GLY A 58 -19.82 -2.56 -7.07
N PHE A 59 -19.84 -3.07 -5.83
CA PHE A 59 -19.82 -2.25 -4.62
C PHE A 59 -18.54 -1.42 -4.51
N ILE A 60 -17.38 -2.05 -4.76
CA ILE A 60 -16.09 -1.36 -4.78
C ILE A 60 -16.07 -0.27 -5.85
N LYS A 61 -16.60 -0.55 -7.04
CA LYS A 61 -16.71 0.44 -8.13
C LYS A 61 -17.56 1.64 -7.74
N ILE A 62 -18.71 1.41 -7.10
CA ILE A 62 -19.57 2.49 -6.59
C ILE A 62 -18.80 3.34 -5.59
N LEU A 63 -18.17 2.71 -4.59
CA LEU A 63 -17.43 3.42 -3.53
C LEU A 63 -16.24 4.21 -4.06
N CYS A 64 -15.49 3.65 -5.01
CA CYS A 64 -14.43 4.39 -5.69
C CYS A 64 -14.97 5.56 -6.52
N GLY A 65 -16.17 5.43 -7.08
CA GLY A 65 -16.84 6.50 -7.85
C GLY A 65 -17.27 7.69 -6.98
N ILE A 66 -17.77 7.43 -5.77
CA ILE A 66 -18.15 8.47 -4.78
C ILE A 66 -16.97 8.89 -3.86
N GLU A 67 -15.74 8.58 -4.26
CA GLU A 67 -14.50 8.95 -3.56
C GLU A 67 -14.33 8.40 -2.14
N ARG A 68 -15.10 7.37 -1.77
CA ARG A 68 -15.02 6.68 -0.47
C ARG A 68 -14.04 5.50 -0.52
N VAL A 69 -12.78 5.80 -0.82
CA VAL A 69 -11.72 4.79 -1.06
C VAL A 69 -11.40 3.95 0.17
N GLU A 70 -11.39 4.55 1.37
CA GLU A 70 -11.17 3.82 2.62
C GLU A 70 -12.22 2.71 2.83
N HIS A 71 -13.48 3.03 2.52
CA HIS A 71 -14.58 2.08 2.64
C HIS A 71 -14.54 1.04 1.52
N ALA A 72 -14.14 1.42 0.30
CA ALA A 72 -13.87 0.47 -0.76
C ALA A 72 -12.83 -0.59 -0.33
N MET A 73 -11.80 -0.18 0.42
CA MET A 73 -10.81 -1.09 1.00
C MET A 73 -11.38 -1.98 2.10
N LYS A 74 -12.31 -1.49 2.93
CA LYS A 74 -13.03 -2.32 3.92
C LYS A 74 -13.83 -3.42 3.21
N VAL A 75 -14.61 -3.06 2.19
CA VAL A 75 -15.36 -4.04 1.37
C VAL A 75 -14.43 -5.02 0.67
N PHE A 76 -13.29 -4.57 0.15
CA PHE A 76 -12.29 -5.44 -0.47
C PHE A 76 -11.70 -6.47 0.50
N ARG A 77 -11.37 -6.07 1.74
CA ARG A 77 -10.92 -7.01 2.79
C ARG A 77 -12.02 -7.99 3.17
N ARG A 78 -13.27 -7.52 3.27
CA ARG A 78 -14.43 -8.34 3.58
C ARG A 78 -14.69 -9.40 2.51
N MET A 79 -14.57 -9.01 1.24
CA MET A 79 -14.67 -9.92 0.09
C MET A 79 -13.66 -11.09 0.24
N LYS A 80 -12.42 -10.80 0.62
CA LYS A 80 -11.39 -11.83 0.87
C LYS A 80 -11.69 -12.69 2.10
N SER A 81 -12.15 -12.10 3.21
CA SER A 81 -12.50 -12.87 4.42
C SER A 81 -13.62 -13.86 4.16
N TYR A 82 -14.46 -13.58 3.17
CA TYR A 82 -15.53 -14.47 2.73
C TYR A 82 -15.10 -15.45 1.63
N GLY A 83 -13.80 -15.59 1.37
CA GLY A 83 -13.27 -16.53 0.40
C GLY A 83 -13.41 -16.08 -1.06
N HIS A 84 -14.02 -14.93 -1.33
CA HIS A 84 -14.12 -14.42 -2.70
C HIS A 84 -12.79 -13.79 -3.12
N LEU A 85 -12.07 -14.51 -3.96
CA LEU A 85 -10.79 -14.05 -4.53
C LEU A 85 -11.00 -12.82 -5.43
N PRO A 86 -10.31 -11.70 -5.18
CA PRO A 86 -10.36 -10.56 -6.10
C PRO A 86 -9.81 -10.90 -7.47
N GLY A 87 -10.46 -10.38 -8.50
CA GLY A 87 -10.01 -10.47 -9.89
C GLY A 87 -9.09 -9.30 -10.28
N ILE A 88 -8.51 -9.39 -11.48
CA ILE A 88 -7.58 -8.39 -12.05
C ILE A 88 -8.19 -6.99 -12.03
N LYS A 89 -9.41 -6.85 -12.55
CA LYS A 89 -10.14 -5.57 -12.61
C LYS A 89 -10.33 -4.92 -11.23
N THR A 90 -10.46 -5.72 -10.17
CA THR A 90 -10.62 -5.21 -8.80
C THR A 90 -9.31 -4.58 -8.32
N TYR A 91 -8.17 -5.24 -8.55
CA TYR A 91 -6.86 -4.69 -8.19
C TYR A 91 -6.53 -3.45 -8.99
N GLU A 92 -6.72 -3.48 -10.32
CA GLU A 92 -6.45 -2.33 -11.19
C GLU A 92 -7.24 -1.07 -10.77
N LEU A 93 -8.53 -1.26 -10.46
CA LEU A 93 -9.39 -0.17 -9.99
C LEU A 93 -8.88 0.43 -8.66
N LEU A 94 -8.60 -0.42 -7.67
CA LEU A 94 -8.15 0.02 -6.35
C LEU A 94 -6.76 0.67 -6.40
N ILE A 95 -5.81 0.07 -7.11
CA ILE A 95 -4.45 0.62 -7.29
C ILE A 95 -4.53 1.98 -7.98
N GLY A 96 -5.35 2.10 -9.04
CA GLY A 96 -5.56 3.36 -9.75
C GLY A 96 -6.14 4.45 -8.83
N LYS A 97 -7.20 4.14 -8.09
CA LYS A 97 -7.85 5.12 -7.22
C LYS A 97 -6.98 5.48 -6.01
N LEU A 98 -6.31 4.53 -5.36
CA LEU A 98 -5.38 4.80 -4.24
C LEU A 98 -4.22 5.69 -4.67
N ALA A 99 -3.64 5.43 -5.84
CA ALA A 99 -2.57 6.27 -6.35
C ALA A 99 -3.05 7.70 -6.68
N SER A 100 -4.29 7.85 -7.16
CA SER A 100 -4.92 9.16 -7.36
C SER A 100 -5.14 9.92 -6.04
N HIS A 101 -5.32 9.21 -4.93
CA HIS A 101 -5.42 9.77 -3.57
C HIS A 101 -4.07 9.94 -2.86
N ASN A 102 -2.94 9.83 -3.58
CA ASN A 102 -1.58 9.87 -3.02
C ASN A 102 -1.29 8.75 -1.98
N GLU A 103 -2.11 7.71 -1.90
CA GLU A 103 -1.90 6.55 -1.04
C GLU A 103 -0.99 5.49 -1.70
N VAL A 104 0.19 5.92 -2.11
CA VAL A 104 1.13 5.11 -2.93
C VAL A 104 1.60 3.85 -2.20
N ASN A 105 1.75 3.90 -0.87
CA ASN A 105 2.15 2.74 -0.08
C ASN A 105 1.12 1.60 -0.16
N TRP A 106 -0.16 1.94 -0.05
CA TRP A 106 -1.26 0.97 -0.16
C TRP A 106 -1.39 0.45 -1.58
N ALA A 107 -1.29 1.33 -2.59
CA ALA A 107 -1.29 0.95 -4.00
C ALA A 107 -0.16 -0.06 -4.32
N ASN A 108 1.06 0.21 -3.84
CA ASN A 108 2.20 -0.68 -4.01
C ASN A 108 2.02 -2.01 -3.26
N GLY A 109 1.40 -2.00 -2.08
CA GLY A 109 1.06 -3.20 -1.34
C GLY A 109 0.10 -4.10 -2.13
N LEU A 110 -0.97 -3.53 -2.69
CA LEU A 110 -1.92 -4.25 -3.53
C LEU A 110 -1.28 -4.77 -4.83
N PHE A 111 -0.40 -3.99 -5.44
CA PHE A 111 0.32 -4.42 -6.64
C PHE A 111 1.19 -5.65 -6.35
N LYS A 112 1.97 -5.62 -5.26
CA LYS A 112 2.78 -6.78 -4.84
C LYS A 112 1.92 -7.99 -4.52
N GLU A 113 0.78 -7.79 -3.87
CA GLU A 113 -0.17 -8.86 -3.58
C GLU A 113 -0.72 -9.50 -4.87
N ALA A 114 -1.08 -8.68 -5.87
CA ALA A 114 -1.57 -9.17 -7.15
C ALA A 114 -0.49 -9.94 -7.93
N VAL A 115 0.75 -9.43 -7.95
CA VAL A 115 1.91 -10.09 -8.57
C VAL A 115 2.24 -11.41 -7.86
N GLY A 116 2.21 -11.44 -6.52
CA GLY A 116 2.41 -12.65 -5.74
C GLY A 116 1.35 -13.73 -6.01
N ARG A 117 0.16 -13.34 -6.47
CA ARG A 117 -0.90 -14.25 -6.93
C ARG A 117 -0.80 -14.63 -8.42
N GLY A 118 0.20 -14.14 -9.13
CA GLY A 118 0.39 -14.40 -10.56
C GLY A 118 -0.60 -13.68 -11.48
N LEU A 119 -1.26 -12.62 -11.00
CA LEU A 119 -2.20 -11.85 -11.82
C LEU A 119 -1.43 -10.87 -12.73
N PRO A 120 -1.74 -10.78 -14.03
CA PRO A 120 -1.10 -9.85 -14.96
C PRO A 120 -1.66 -8.43 -14.78
N VAL A 121 -1.40 -7.84 -13.61
CA VAL A 121 -1.82 -6.47 -13.30
C VAL A 121 -0.79 -5.52 -13.90
N VAL A 122 -1.24 -4.64 -14.79
CA VAL A 122 -0.37 -3.61 -15.37
C VAL A 122 -0.23 -2.47 -14.36
N SER A 123 0.99 -2.25 -13.87
CA SER A 123 1.29 -1.06 -13.09
C SER A 123 1.22 0.17 -14.00
N LYS A 124 0.25 1.07 -13.79
CA LYS A 124 0.38 2.42 -14.34
C LYS A 124 1.53 3.07 -13.59
N VAL A 125 2.70 3.14 -14.23
CA VAL A 125 3.91 3.74 -13.66
C VAL A 125 3.62 5.22 -13.38
N TYR A 126 3.26 5.55 -12.14
CA TYR A 126 3.21 6.93 -11.70
C TYR A 126 4.66 7.43 -11.64
N LYS A 127 5.03 8.30 -12.57
CA LYS A 127 6.31 9.02 -12.51
C LYS A 127 6.28 9.88 -11.25
N VAL A 128 6.99 9.43 -10.21
CA VAL A 128 7.24 10.24 -9.02
C VAL A 128 8.03 11.45 -9.49
N ASP A 129 7.51 12.65 -9.23
CA ASP A 129 8.19 13.89 -9.56
C ASP A 129 9.62 13.83 -8.97
N PRO A 130 10.67 14.11 -9.77
CA PRO A 130 12.06 14.03 -9.33
C PRO A 130 12.35 14.75 -8.02
N ARG A 131 11.58 15.79 -7.68
CA ARG A 131 11.69 16.52 -6.40
C ARG A 131 11.40 15.66 -5.17
N TYR A 132 10.51 14.68 -5.29
CA TYR A 132 10.07 13.80 -4.20
C TYR A 132 10.68 12.38 -4.28
N ALA A 133 11.40 12.07 -5.35
CA ALA A 133 12.18 10.84 -5.44
C ALA A 133 13.32 10.90 -4.41
N LYS A 134 13.18 10.19 -3.29
CA LYS A 134 14.28 10.07 -2.32
C LYS A 134 15.45 9.40 -3.01
N ALA A 135 16.55 10.15 -3.22
CA ALA A 135 17.81 9.57 -3.64
C ALA A 135 18.17 8.43 -2.67
N LYS A 136 18.42 7.22 -3.20
CA LYS A 136 18.98 6.13 -2.39
C LYS A 136 20.27 6.67 -1.78
N LYS A 137 20.29 6.94 -0.48
CA LYS A 137 21.54 7.21 0.23
C LYS A 137 22.34 5.91 0.15
N GLU A 138 23.37 5.87 -0.68
CA GLU A 138 24.38 4.83 -0.60
C GLU A 138 24.87 4.79 0.85
N LYS A 139 24.65 3.67 1.53
CA LYS A 139 25.30 3.43 2.82
C LYS A 139 26.79 3.41 2.52
N LYS A 140 27.50 4.52 2.78
CA LYS A 140 28.96 4.53 2.78
C LYS A 140 29.41 3.44 3.75
N GLU A 141 29.92 2.35 3.20
CA GLU A 141 30.50 1.29 4.00
C GLU A 141 31.70 1.90 4.72
N LYS A 142 31.58 2.10 6.04
CA LYS A 142 32.70 2.61 6.84
C LYS A 142 33.77 1.53 6.81
N LYS A 143 34.81 1.71 5.99
CA LYS A 143 35.97 0.79 5.95
C LYS A 143 36.52 0.67 7.38
N ARG A 144 36.30 -0.48 8.02
CA ARG A 144 36.74 -0.72 9.41
C ARG A 144 38.24 -1.00 9.36
N GLU A 145 39.06 -0.03 9.74
CA GLU A 145 40.51 -0.25 9.87
C GLU A 145 40.78 -1.36 10.90
N THR A 146 41.64 -2.31 10.53
CA THR A 146 42.10 -3.38 11.43
C THR A 146 43.04 -2.81 12.51
N LEU A 147 43.23 -3.54 13.62
CA LEU A 147 44.15 -3.15 14.69
C LEU A 147 45.58 -2.83 14.18
N PRO A 148 46.17 -3.65 13.28
CA PRO A 148 47.47 -3.34 12.68
C PRO A 148 47.50 -2.01 11.91
N GLU A 149 46.45 -1.70 11.13
CA GLU A 149 46.36 -0.46 10.36
C GLU A 149 46.26 0.77 11.27
N LYS A 150 45.44 0.70 12.32
CA LYS A 150 45.32 1.75 13.34
C LYS A 150 46.65 2.01 14.03
N MET A 151 47.36 0.94 14.40
CA MET A 151 48.68 0.99 15.02
C MET A 151 49.72 1.62 14.07
N ALA A 152 49.74 1.22 12.80
CA ALA A 152 50.64 1.79 11.79
C ALA A 152 50.39 3.29 11.57
N ARG A 153 49.12 3.72 11.53
CA ARG A 153 48.74 5.13 11.45
C ARG A 153 49.20 5.92 12.67
N LYS A 154 49.02 5.38 13.88
CA LYS A 154 49.50 6.00 15.13
C LYS A 154 51.03 6.14 15.13
N ARG A 155 51.75 5.10 14.72
CA ARG A 155 53.23 5.13 14.58
C ARG A 155 53.69 6.18 13.59
N LYS A 156 53.07 6.27 12.40
CA LYS A 156 53.36 7.32 11.41
C LYS A 156 53.12 8.72 11.96
N ARG A 157 52.01 8.92 12.70
CA ARG A 157 51.68 10.21 13.32
C ARG A 157 52.72 10.61 14.38
N LEU A 158 53.08 9.68 15.27
CA LEU A 158 54.10 9.90 16.30
C LEU A 158 55.48 10.17 15.69
N LYS A 159 55.86 9.46 14.62
CA LYS A 159 57.10 9.72 13.88
C LYS A 159 57.12 11.14 13.30
N LYS A 160 56.02 11.58 12.68
CA LYS A 160 55.91 12.94 12.12
C LYS A 160 56.02 14.01 13.20
N LEU A 161 55.35 13.81 14.34
CA LEU A 161 55.46 14.69 15.50
C LEU A 161 56.88 14.72 16.07
N ARG A 162 57.52 13.56 16.23
CA ARG A 162 58.91 13.50 16.73
C ARG A 162 59.86 14.25 15.81
N LEU A 163 59.71 14.08 14.49
CA LEU A 163 60.53 14.77 13.49
C LEU A 163 60.28 16.28 13.45
N SER A 164 59.10 16.78 13.84
CA SER A 164 58.87 18.23 13.94
C SER A 164 59.60 18.91 15.10
N PHE A 165 60.01 18.15 16.14
CA PHE A 165 60.82 18.67 17.24
C PHE A 165 62.34 18.55 17.01
N VAL A 166 62.76 17.87 15.93
CA VAL A 166 64.18 17.79 15.55
C VAL A 166 64.57 19.07 14.83
N LYS A 167 65.60 19.76 15.32
CA LYS A 167 66.16 20.96 14.68
C LYS A 167 66.63 20.57 13.27
N LYS A 168 66.01 21.16 12.23
CA LYS A 168 66.41 20.88 10.85
C LYS A 168 67.89 21.24 10.67
N PRO A 169 68.68 20.40 9.98
CA PRO A 169 70.09 20.72 9.74
C PRO A 169 70.17 22.08 9.03
N LYS A 170 71.12 22.92 9.45
CA LYS A 170 71.40 24.18 8.75
C LYS A 170 71.77 23.81 7.31
N SER A 171 70.98 24.27 6.35
CA SER A 171 71.29 24.13 4.93
C SER A 171 72.56 24.93 4.67
N THR A 172 73.71 24.25 4.67
CA THR A 172 74.93 24.79 4.10
C THR A 172 74.74 24.79 2.60
N ARG A 173 74.19 25.89 2.06
CA ARG A 173 74.40 26.23 0.66
C ARG A 173 75.90 26.46 0.51
N ARG A 174 76.61 25.47 -0.06
CA ARG A 174 77.94 25.71 -0.62
C ARG A 174 77.72 26.66 -1.80
N PHE A 175 78.00 27.94 -1.57
CA PHE A 175 78.31 28.84 -2.67
C PHE A 175 79.78 28.56 -3.03
N VAL A 176 79.96 28.20 -4.30
CA VAL A 176 81.20 28.06 -5.11
C VAL A 176 82.51 27.96 -4.32
#